data_AF-A0A2V9VAU6-F1
#
_entry.id   AF-A0A2V9VAU6-F1
#
_cell.length_a   1.000
_cell.length_b   1.000
_cell.length_c   1.000
_cell.angle_alpha   90.00
_cell.angle_beta   90.00
_cell.angle_gamma   90.00
#
_symmetry.space_group_name_H-M   'P 1'
#
loop_
_entity.id
_entity.type
_entity.pdbx_description
1 polymer ?
#
loop_
_entity_poly.entity_id
_entity_poly.type
_entity_poly.pdbx_seq_one_letter_code
_entity_poly.pdbx_strand_id
1 'polypeptide(L)'
;MRKLCFIAAVLCLATACSPRDFLTRRLASALIAGADNFTAPQQFWLRIGPVSTRDFSSPQYLVLQRRGWIVSSPTPCPPAVTPAPCYEVALTPLGVDTFHDLIRGTETGKEYFSIRTARRELVSITGVSKHDNLADVEFIWKWVPLNEVGSALNVGGLQYKSMVALKHYDDGWRLMETTTPKSNQSLDDALKNADPIP
;
A
#
# COMPACT_ATOMS: atom_id res chain seq x y z
N MET A 1 12.81 4.75 57.08
CA MET A 1 13.65 5.27 55.98
C MET A 1 14.18 4.18 55.04
N ARG A 2 14.74 3.06 55.54
CA ARG A 2 15.30 1.97 54.70
C ARG A 2 14.34 1.27 53.72
N LYS A 3 13.03 1.24 54.02
CA LYS A 3 11.99 0.64 53.14
C LYS A 3 11.58 1.54 51.98
N LEU A 4 11.64 2.87 52.12
CA LEU A 4 11.32 3.80 51.02
C LEU A 4 12.39 3.79 49.92
N CYS A 5 13.66 3.62 50.28
CA CYS A 5 14.76 3.53 49.31
C CYS A 5 14.65 2.28 48.41
N PHE A 6 14.16 1.15 48.93
CA PHE A 6 13.95 -0.07 48.14
C PHE A 6 12.80 0.09 47.13
N ILE A 7 11.72 0.77 47.50
CA ILE A 7 10.59 1.02 46.60
C ILE A 7 10.98 2.01 45.48
N ALA A 8 11.76 3.05 45.82
CA ALA A 8 12.29 3.98 44.83
C ALA A 8 13.27 3.30 43.85
N ALA A 9 14.12 2.39 44.32
CA ALA A 9 15.05 1.64 43.47
C ALA A 9 14.31 0.70 42.49
N VAL A 10 13.24 0.03 42.93
CA VAL A 10 12.43 -0.85 42.07
C VAL A 10 11.61 -0.05 41.04
N LEU A 11 11.10 1.14 41.39
CA LEU A 11 10.44 2.02 40.42
C LEU A 11 11.41 2.57 39.36
N CYS A 12 12.64 2.93 39.74
CA CYS A 12 13.65 3.41 38.78
C CYS A 12 14.16 2.32 37.84
N LEU A 13 14.15 1.04 38.26
CA LEU A 13 14.49 -0.10 37.40
C LEU A 13 13.38 -0.40 36.37
N ALA A 14 12.13 -0.05 36.65
CA ALA A 14 11.01 -0.24 35.72
C ALA A 14 10.93 0.83 34.62
N THR A 15 11.58 1.99 34.80
CA THR A 15 11.58 3.09 33.83
C THR A 15 12.78 3.08 32.87
N ALA A 16 13.78 2.21 33.08
CA ALA A 16 15.05 2.25 32.36
C ALA A 16 15.14 1.33 31.12
N CYS A 17 14.07 0.61 30.79
CA CYS A 17 13.98 -0.15 29.54
C CYS A 17 12.63 0.16 28.91
N SER A 18 12.56 1.28 28.20
CA SER A 18 11.46 1.47 27.29
C SER A 18 11.52 0.34 26.25
N PRO A 19 10.42 -0.39 25.99
CA PRO A 19 10.40 -1.40 24.93
C PRO A 19 10.67 -0.81 23.54
N ARG A 20 10.79 0.52 23.44
CA ARG A 20 11.17 1.27 22.24
C ARG A 20 12.68 1.45 22.04
N ASP A 21 13.53 1.15 23.02
CA ASP A 21 14.99 1.35 22.89
C ASP A 21 15.66 0.19 22.15
N PHE A 22 15.13 -1.02 22.34
CA PHE A 22 15.62 -2.21 21.65
C PHE A 22 14.83 -2.45 20.36
N LEU A 23 15.52 -2.35 19.21
CA LEU A 23 14.94 -2.70 17.92
C LEU A 23 14.74 -4.22 17.80
N THR A 24 13.58 -4.68 18.27
CA THR A 24 13.14 -6.05 18.08
C THR A 24 12.45 -6.21 16.72
N ARG A 25 12.39 -7.43 16.19
CA ARG A 25 11.57 -7.73 14.99
C ARG A 25 10.11 -7.32 15.21
N ARG A 26 9.58 -7.50 16.42
CA ARG A 26 8.22 -7.10 16.78
C ARG A 26 8.02 -5.59 16.71
N LEU A 27 8.97 -4.80 17.22
CA LEU A 27 8.92 -3.34 17.13
C LEU A 27 9.01 -2.89 15.67
N ALA A 28 9.94 -3.46 14.90
CA ALA A 28 10.09 -3.16 13.47
C ALA A 28 8.81 -3.48 12.68
N SER A 29 8.18 -4.63 12.94
CA SER A 29 6.88 -4.99 12.36
C SER A 29 5.81 -3.97 12.69
N ALA A 30 5.71 -3.55 13.96
CA ALA A 30 4.69 -2.59 14.39
C ALA A 30 4.89 -1.21 13.74
N LEU A 31 6.14 -0.75 13.63
CA LEU A 31 6.46 0.52 12.97
C LEU A 31 6.11 0.48 11.46
N ILE A 32 6.47 -0.59 10.76
CA ILE A 32 6.18 -0.75 9.33
C ILE A 32 4.67 -0.91 9.10
N ALA A 33 4.02 -1.83 9.82
CA ALA A 33 2.60 -2.14 9.62
C ALA A 33 1.68 -0.99 10.06
N GLY A 34 2.14 -0.14 10.97
CA GLY A 34 1.40 1.05 11.43
C GLY A 34 1.65 2.31 10.60
N ALA A 35 2.55 2.28 9.60
CA ALA A 35 2.88 3.45 8.81
C ALA A 35 1.76 3.81 7.82
N ASP A 36 1.50 5.11 7.64
CA ASP A 36 0.42 5.60 6.77
C ASP A 36 0.62 5.15 5.31
N ASN A 37 1.85 5.19 4.82
CA ASN A 37 2.17 4.74 3.46
C ASN A 37 2.00 3.23 3.28
N PHE A 38 2.21 2.42 4.33
CA PHE A 38 2.00 0.97 4.28
C PHE A 38 0.51 0.63 4.32
N THR A 39 -0.24 1.31 5.19
CA THR A 39 -1.68 1.10 5.39
C THR A 39 -2.56 1.70 4.29
N ALA A 40 -2.00 2.62 3.48
CA ALA A 40 -2.69 3.19 2.33
C ALA A 40 -3.17 2.09 1.36
N PRO A 41 -4.50 2.00 1.09
CA PRO A 41 -5.02 1.01 0.17
C PRO A 41 -4.66 1.38 -1.27
N GLN A 42 -4.39 0.37 -2.07
CA GLN A 42 -4.29 0.52 -3.51
C GLN A 42 -5.67 0.89 -4.07
N GLN A 43 -5.68 1.90 -4.95
CA GLN A 43 -6.88 2.36 -5.62
C GLN A 43 -6.77 2.08 -7.11
N PHE A 44 -7.90 1.73 -7.71
CA PHE A 44 -8.11 1.67 -9.13
C PHE A 44 -9.15 2.71 -9.51
N TRP A 45 -8.84 3.49 -10.55
CA TRP A 45 -9.74 4.50 -11.08
C TRP A 45 -10.45 3.93 -12.31
N LEU A 46 -11.72 3.58 -12.14
CA LEU A 46 -12.58 3.17 -13.23
C LEU A 46 -13.12 4.43 -13.93
N ARG A 47 -12.95 4.52 -15.24
CA ARG A 47 -13.55 5.54 -16.08
C ARG A 47 -14.65 4.92 -16.93
N ILE A 48 -15.85 5.46 -16.84
CA ILE A 48 -17.00 5.17 -17.68
C ILE A 48 -17.20 6.35 -18.63
N GLY A 49 -17.62 6.09 -19.86
CA GLY A 49 -17.70 7.08 -20.93
C GLY A 49 -16.53 7.01 -21.91
N PRO A 50 -16.20 8.10 -22.61
CA PRO A 50 -15.20 8.09 -23.66
C PRO A 50 -13.77 7.99 -23.09
N VAL A 51 -13.06 6.93 -23.48
CA VAL A 51 -11.69 6.61 -23.06
C VAL A 51 -10.79 6.51 -24.28
N SER A 52 -9.55 7.01 -24.17
CA SER A 52 -8.57 6.92 -25.26
C SER A 52 -8.12 5.47 -25.45
N THR A 53 -7.65 5.11 -26.65
CA THR A 53 -7.05 3.79 -26.91
C THR A 53 -5.88 3.49 -25.97
N ARG A 54 -5.13 4.52 -25.55
CA ARG A 54 -3.99 4.37 -24.64
C ARG A 54 -4.45 3.87 -23.28
N ASP A 55 -5.50 4.48 -22.74
CA ASP A 55 -6.01 4.12 -21.41
C ASP A 55 -6.80 2.81 -21.48
N PHE A 56 -7.57 2.60 -22.56
CA PHE A 56 -8.35 1.38 -22.75
C PHE A 56 -7.48 0.13 -22.97
N SER A 57 -6.29 0.28 -23.57
CA SER A 57 -5.32 -0.81 -23.75
C SER A 57 -4.51 -1.14 -22.49
N SER A 58 -4.76 -0.44 -21.37
CA SER A 58 -4.11 -0.75 -20.11
C SER A 58 -4.46 -2.17 -19.61
N PRO A 59 -3.54 -2.87 -18.94
CA PRO A 59 -3.79 -4.22 -18.43
C PRO A 59 -5.05 -4.31 -17.56
N GLN A 60 -5.36 -3.25 -16.80
CA GLN A 60 -6.53 -3.23 -15.93
C GLN A 60 -7.82 -3.29 -16.74
N TYR A 61 -7.98 -2.44 -17.77
CA TYR A 61 -9.19 -2.45 -18.62
C TYR A 61 -9.33 -3.77 -19.38
N LEU A 62 -8.23 -4.35 -19.84
CA LEU A 62 -8.25 -5.67 -20.49
C LEU A 62 -8.73 -6.76 -19.54
N VAL A 63 -8.35 -6.72 -18.26
CA VAL A 63 -8.86 -7.66 -17.24
C VAL A 63 -10.36 -7.46 -17.03
N LEU A 64 -10.82 -6.21 -16.87
CA LEU A 64 -12.25 -5.90 -16.70
C LEU A 64 -13.08 -6.37 -17.90
N GLN A 65 -12.57 -6.18 -19.12
CA GLN A 65 -13.24 -6.60 -20.35
C GLN A 65 -13.29 -8.12 -20.47
N ARG A 66 -12.17 -8.82 -20.17
CA ARG A 66 -12.13 -10.30 -20.16
C ARG A 66 -13.04 -10.92 -19.12
N ARG A 67 -13.26 -10.23 -17.99
CA ARG A 67 -14.23 -10.62 -16.96
C ARG A 67 -15.68 -10.34 -17.36
N GLY A 68 -15.91 -9.64 -18.47
CA GLY A 68 -17.24 -9.26 -18.94
C GLY A 68 -17.89 -8.16 -18.08
N TRP A 69 -17.12 -7.43 -17.26
CA TRP A 69 -17.63 -6.34 -16.43
C TRP A 69 -17.80 -5.03 -17.20
N ILE A 70 -16.99 -4.83 -18.23
CA ILE A 70 -17.10 -3.67 -19.12
C ILE A 70 -17.26 -4.11 -20.57
N VAL A 71 -17.89 -3.25 -21.35
CA VAL A 71 -17.94 -3.31 -22.81
C VAL A 71 -17.42 -1.99 -23.37
N SER A 72 -16.94 -2.05 -24.61
CA SER A 72 -16.48 -0.87 -25.33
C SER A 72 -17.06 -0.82 -26.74
N SER A 73 -17.37 0.39 -27.20
CA SER A 73 -17.77 0.64 -28.58
C SER A 73 -16.98 1.83 -29.15
N PRO A 74 -16.64 1.86 -30.45
CA PRO A 74 -15.95 2.99 -31.03
C PRO A 74 -16.78 4.28 -30.90
N THR A 75 -16.15 5.38 -30.48
CA THR A 75 -16.80 6.69 -30.33
C THR A 75 -15.87 7.82 -30.79
N PRO A 76 -16.39 8.95 -31.32
CA PRO A 76 -15.57 10.12 -31.58
C PRO A 76 -14.88 10.60 -30.30
N CYS A 77 -13.60 10.94 -30.37
CA CYS A 77 -12.86 11.46 -29.24
C CYS A 77 -13.36 12.86 -28.84
N PRO A 78 -13.79 13.07 -27.58
CA PRO A 78 -13.99 14.42 -27.06
C PRO A 78 -12.68 15.21 -27.06
N PRO A 79 -12.72 16.56 -27.06
CA PRO A 79 -11.52 17.41 -27.06
C PRO A 79 -10.54 17.12 -25.92
N ALA A 80 -11.04 16.66 -24.77
CA ALA A 80 -10.26 16.32 -23.58
C ALA A 80 -9.66 14.91 -23.60
N VAL A 81 -9.99 14.06 -24.59
CA VAL A 81 -9.57 12.66 -24.65
C VAL A 81 -8.71 12.45 -25.88
N THR A 82 -7.42 12.28 -25.65
CA THR A 82 -6.41 12.04 -26.69
C THR A 82 -5.43 10.97 -26.21
N PRO A 83 -4.80 10.21 -27.12
CA PRO A 83 -4.95 10.22 -28.58
C PRO A 83 -6.15 9.38 -29.07
N ALA A 84 -6.58 9.64 -30.32
CA ALA A 84 -7.51 8.76 -31.03
C ALA A 84 -6.84 7.41 -31.40
N PRO A 85 -7.61 6.32 -31.61
CA PRO A 85 -9.07 6.20 -31.48
C PRO A 85 -9.58 6.23 -30.03
N CYS A 86 -10.87 6.53 -29.85
CA CYS A 86 -11.54 6.51 -28.55
C CYS A 86 -12.66 5.47 -28.52
N TYR A 87 -12.94 4.99 -27.32
CA TYR A 87 -13.96 3.99 -27.06
C TYR A 87 -14.88 4.47 -25.94
N GLU A 88 -16.18 4.32 -26.16
CA GLU A 88 -17.19 4.50 -25.12
C GLU A 88 -17.17 3.26 -24.24
N VAL A 89 -16.77 3.41 -22.98
CA VAL A 89 -16.73 2.32 -22.00
C VAL A 89 -17.99 2.38 -21.14
N ALA A 90 -18.70 1.25 -21.05
CA ALA A 90 -19.87 1.11 -20.19
C ALA A 90 -19.80 -0.17 -19.34
N LEU A 91 -20.43 -0.14 -18.16
CA LEU A 91 -20.63 -1.33 -17.34
C LEU A 91 -21.67 -2.25 -17.99
N THR A 92 -21.40 -3.55 -17.98
CA THR A 92 -22.41 -4.58 -18.28
C THR A 92 -23.32 -4.79 -17.06
N PRO A 93 -24.44 -5.53 -17.16
CA PRO A 93 -25.21 -5.91 -15.98
C PRO A 93 -24.37 -6.60 -14.91
N LEU A 94 -23.48 -7.53 -15.32
CA LEU A 94 -22.53 -8.18 -14.41
C LEU A 94 -21.57 -7.16 -13.78
N GLY A 95 -21.07 -6.20 -14.55
CA GLY A 95 -20.24 -5.12 -14.03
C GLY A 95 -20.99 -4.24 -13.04
N VAL A 96 -22.25 -3.88 -13.31
CA VAL A 96 -23.07 -3.12 -12.37
C VAL A 96 -23.17 -3.86 -11.05
N ASP A 97 -23.51 -5.15 -11.06
CA ASP A 97 -23.61 -5.96 -9.84
C ASP A 97 -22.26 -5.99 -9.08
N THR A 98 -21.14 -6.19 -9.78
CA THR A 98 -19.80 -6.23 -9.15
C THR A 98 -19.37 -4.87 -8.56
N PHE A 99 -19.71 -3.75 -9.23
CA PHE A 99 -19.26 -2.41 -8.84
C PHE A 99 -20.25 -1.66 -7.95
N HIS A 100 -21.50 -2.13 -7.83
CA HIS A 100 -22.58 -1.43 -7.12
C HIS A 100 -22.21 -1.05 -5.69
N ASP A 101 -21.67 -2.00 -4.92
CA ASP A 101 -21.29 -1.77 -3.52
C ASP A 101 -19.94 -1.04 -3.38
N LEU A 102 -19.16 -0.97 -4.47
CA LEU A 102 -17.83 -0.36 -4.49
C LEU A 102 -17.89 1.13 -4.85
N ILE A 103 -18.89 1.53 -5.64
CA ILE A 103 -19.16 2.91 -6.01
C ILE A 103 -20.11 3.50 -4.96
N ARG A 104 -19.66 4.50 -4.22
CA ARG A 104 -20.51 5.16 -3.22
C ARG A 104 -21.68 5.83 -3.93
N GLY A 105 -22.92 5.54 -3.51
CA GLY A 105 -24.17 5.99 -4.14
C GLY A 105 -24.40 7.50 -4.30
N THR A 106 -23.45 8.35 -3.92
CA THR A 106 -23.44 9.80 -4.17
C THR A 106 -22.63 10.20 -5.42
N GLU A 107 -22.04 9.22 -6.14
CA GLU A 107 -21.26 9.44 -7.37
C GLU A 107 -22.08 9.27 -8.66
N THR A 108 -23.41 9.38 -8.56
CA THR A 108 -24.29 9.36 -9.73
C THR A 108 -23.95 10.52 -10.68
N GLY A 109 -23.59 10.19 -11.92
CA GLY A 109 -23.21 11.17 -12.95
C GLY A 109 -21.71 11.50 -13.02
N LYS A 110 -20.86 10.87 -12.21
CA LYS A 110 -19.41 10.95 -12.41
C LYS A 110 -18.96 9.95 -13.47
N GLU A 111 -17.99 10.36 -14.28
CA GLU A 111 -17.30 9.47 -15.23
C GLU A 111 -16.16 8.69 -14.55
N TYR A 112 -15.69 9.13 -13.39
CA TYR A 112 -14.55 8.54 -12.68
C TYR A 112 -14.94 8.04 -11.30
N PHE A 113 -14.60 6.78 -11.01
CA PHE A 113 -14.90 6.10 -9.77
C PHE A 113 -13.63 5.56 -9.12
N SER A 114 -13.44 5.85 -7.83
CA SER A 114 -12.30 5.33 -7.05
C SER A 114 -12.69 4.03 -6.35
N ILE A 115 -12.09 2.92 -6.77
CA ILE A 115 -12.29 1.60 -6.17
C ILE A 115 -11.04 1.22 -5.38
N ARG A 116 -11.19 0.95 -4.08
CA ARG A 116 -10.10 0.39 -3.27
C ARG A 116 -9.95 -1.09 -3.60
N THR A 117 -8.82 -1.51 -4.15
CA THR A 117 -8.65 -2.86 -4.70
C THR A 117 -7.85 -3.78 -3.82
N ALA A 118 -6.82 -3.28 -3.15
CA ALA A 118 -5.99 -4.09 -2.25
C ALA A 118 -5.43 -3.28 -1.09
N ARG A 119 -4.98 -3.99 -0.06
CA ARG A 119 -4.15 -3.44 1.02
C ARG A 119 -2.87 -4.23 1.13
N ARG A 120 -1.82 -3.63 1.69
CA ARG A 120 -0.59 -4.36 2.02
C ARG A 120 -0.80 -5.15 3.30
N GLU A 121 -0.23 -6.34 3.34
CA GLU A 121 -0.12 -7.15 4.54
C GLU A 121 1.36 -7.47 4.77
N LEU A 122 1.85 -7.15 5.96
CA LEU A 122 3.19 -7.53 6.39
C LEU A 122 3.20 -9.03 6.70
N VAL A 123 4.04 -9.79 6.01
CA VAL A 123 4.17 -11.25 6.20
C VAL A 123 5.19 -11.52 7.30
N SER A 124 6.41 -10.99 7.17
CA SER A 124 7.47 -11.21 8.15
C SER A 124 8.58 -10.16 8.05
N ILE A 125 9.36 -10.03 9.13
CA ILE A 125 10.66 -9.36 9.10
C ILE A 125 11.72 -10.44 8.87
N THR A 126 12.53 -10.29 7.81
CA THR A 126 13.55 -11.27 7.43
C THR A 126 14.91 -10.92 8.02
N GLY A 127 15.25 -9.63 8.10
CA GLY A 127 16.55 -9.15 8.56
C GLY A 127 16.47 -7.84 9.33
N VAL A 128 17.38 -7.66 10.28
CA VAL A 128 17.61 -6.39 10.99
C VAL A 128 19.12 -6.22 11.13
N SER A 129 19.65 -5.17 10.50
CA SER A 129 21.07 -4.84 10.49
C SER A 129 21.27 -3.48 11.15
N LYS A 130 21.82 -3.46 12.38
CA LYS A 130 21.97 -2.22 13.17
C LYS A 130 23.36 -1.62 13.00
N HIS A 131 23.41 -0.31 12.76
CA HIS A 131 24.62 0.49 12.65
C HIS A 131 24.45 1.79 13.46
N ASP A 132 25.04 1.84 14.67
CA ASP A 132 24.92 2.98 15.60
C ASP A 132 23.44 3.33 15.90
N ASN A 133 23.00 4.53 15.50
CA ASN A 133 21.62 5.02 15.64
C ASN A 133 20.75 4.77 14.40
N LEU A 134 21.21 3.92 13.48
CA LEU A 134 20.49 3.52 12.29
C LEU A 134 20.32 2.00 12.26
N ALA A 135 19.27 1.54 11.58
CA ALA A 135 19.08 0.13 11.31
C ALA A 135 18.36 -0.09 9.99
N ASP A 136 18.87 -1.02 9.18
CA ASP A 136 18.20 -1.49 7.99
C ASP A 136 17.34 -2.70 8.34
N VAL A 137 16.07 -2.64 7.98
CA VAL A 137 15.10 -3.71 8.23
C VAL A 137 14.62 -4.26 6.90
N GLU A 138 14.91 -5.53 6.67
CA GLU A 138 14.37 -6.28 5.54
C GLU A 138 13.06 -6.96 5.94
N PHE A 139 12.06 -6.88 5.08
CA PHE A 139 10.75 -7.43 5.34
C PHE A 139 10.07 -7.96 4.08
N ILE A 140 9.17 -8.90 4.29
CA ILE A 140 8.31 -9.49 3.26
C ILE A 140 6.88 -9.01 3.47
N TRP A 141 6.23 -8.59 2.40
CA TRP A 141 4.84 -8.16 2.39
C TRP A 141 4.13 -8.65 1.13
N LYS A 142 2.80 -8.58 1.10
CA LYS A 142 1.99 -8.95 -0.07
C LYS A 142 0.80 -8.04 -0.24
N TRP A 143 0.22 -8.02 -1.44
CA TRP A 143 -1.08 -7.42 -1.68
C TRP A 143 -2.19 -8.40 -1.29
N VAL A 144 -3.13 -7.92 -0.48
CA VAL A 144 -4.36 -8.64 -0.13
C VAL A 144 -5.53 -7.94 -0.81
N PRO A 145 -6.27 -8.61 -1.71
CA PRO A 145 -7.41 -8.02 -2.36
C PRO A 145 -8.53 -7.70 -1.35
N LEU A 146 -9.19 -6.57 -1.55
CA LEU A 146 -10.29 -6.11 -0.69
C LEU A 146 -11.68 -6.46 -1.24
N ASN A 147 -11.76 -6.79 -2.53
CA ASN A 147 -12.99 -7.13 -3.24
C ASN A 147 -12.66 -7.94 -4.52
N GLU A 148 -13.70 -8.33 -5.24
CA GLU A 148 -13.60 -9.12 -6.48
C GLU A 148 -12.76 -8.40 -7.56
N VAL A 149 -12.96 -7.10 -7.72
CA VAL A 149 -12.18 -6.27 -8.66
C VAL A 149 -10.70 -6.32 -8.31
N GLY A 150 -10.38 -6.14 -7.03
CA GLY A 150 -9.01 -6.25 -6.53
C GLY A 150 -8.39 -7.63 -6.70
N SER A 151 -9.18 -8.69 -6.52
CA SER A 151 -8.74 -10.07 -6.76
C SER A 151 -8.47 -10.36 -8.23
N ALA A 152 -9.16 -9.68 -9.15
CA ALA A 152 -8.93 -9.82 -10.58
C ALA A 152 -7.73 -8.98 -11.05
N LEU A 153 -7.56 -7.78 -10.51
CA LEU A 153 -6.51 -6.83 -10.92
C LEU A 153 -5.14 -7.13 -10.29
N ASN A 154 -5.12 -7.62 -9.05
CA ASN A 154 -3.88 -8.00 -8.38
C ASN A 154 -3.72 -9.52 -8.44
N VAL A 155 -2.57 -9.98 -8.93
CA VAL A 155 -2.21 -11.39 -8.89
C VAL A 155 -2.00 -11.77 -7.43
N GLY A 156 -3.05 -12.29 -6.80
CA GLY A 156 -3.01 -12.73 -5.42
C GLY A 156 -1.92 -13.79 -5.22
N GLY A 157 -1.18 -13.68 -4.12
CA GLY A 157 -0.17 -14.66 -3.72
C GLY A 157 1.28 -14.26 -3.98
N LEU A 158 1.54 -13.25 -4.82
CA LEU A 158 2.90 -12.70 -4.95
C LEU A 158 3.33 -12.02 -3.66
N GLN A 159 4.52 -12.38 -3.19
CA GLN A 159 5.17 -11.73 -2.05
C GLN A 159 6.28 -10.82 -2.58
N TYR A 160 6.56 -9.77 -1.83
CA TYR A 160 7.55 -8.76 -2.18
C TYR A 160 8.53 -8.60 -1.04
N LYS A 161 9.81 -8.51 -1.39
CA LYS A 161 10.88 -8.15 -0.46
C LYS A 161 11.13 -6.65 -0.56
N SER A 162 11.19 -6.00 0.59
CA SER A 162 11.55 -4.58 0.72
C SER A 162 12.54 -4.39 1.87
N MET A 163 13.25 -3.27 1.83
CA MET A 163 14.19 -2.87 2.88
C MET A 163 13.95 -1.41 3.24
N VAL A 164 13.92 -1.10 4.53
CA VAL A 164 13.67 0.25 5.03
C VAL A 164 14.64 0.61 6.14
N ALA A 165 15.07 1.87 6.16
CA ALA A 165 15.91 2.40 7.22
C ALA A 165 15.05 2.93 8.40
N LEU A 166 15.43 2.54 9.60
CA LEU A 166 14.92 3.09 10.86
C LEU A 166 16.03 3.89 11.54
N LYS A 167 15.65 4.96 12.22
CA LYS A 167 16.54 5.80 13.00
C LYS A 167 16.14 5.79 14.47
N HIS A 168 17.14 5.66 15.34
CA HIS A 168 16.99 5.74 16.78
C HIS A 168 17.10 7.20 17.22
N TYR A 169 16.10 7.65 17.98
CA TYR A 169 16.08 8.94 18.65
C TYR A 169 16.13 8.72 20.17
N ASP A 170 16.15 9.81 20.92
CA ASP A 170 16.07 9.80 22.38
C ASP A 170 14.78 9.16 22.92
N ASP A 171 13.72 9.13 22.12
CA ASP A 171 12.43 8.54 22.47
C ASP A 171 12.08 7.22 21.74
N GLY A 172 13.07 6.67 21.01
CA GLY A 172 13.01 5.34 20.40
C GLY A 172 13.16 5.32 18.87
N TRP A 173 12.90 4.14 18.28
CA TRP A 173 13.03 3.91 16.84
C TRP A 173 11.86 4.46 16.03
N ARG A 174 12.17 5.06 14.88
CA ARG A 174 11.19 5.59 13.91
C ARG A 174 11.60 5.27 12.47
N LEU A 175 10.63 5.20 11.56
CA LEU A 175 10.87 5.07 10.12
C LEU A 175 11.49 6.36 9.57
N MET A 176 12.41 6.22 8.62
CA MET A 176 12.91 7.38 7.87
C MET A 176 11.93 7.76 6.77
N GLU A 177 11.51 9.03 6.75
CA GLU A 177 10.62 9.58 5.72
C GLU A 177 11.37 10.14 4.52
N THR A 178 12.65 10.51 4.68
CA THR A 178 13.46 11.14 3.63
C THR A 178 14.74 10.37 3.36
N THR A 179 15.01 10.16 2.07
CA THR A 179 16.26 9.63 1.53
C THR A 179 17.35 10.69 1.71
N THR A 180 18.21 10.56 2.73
CA THR A 180 19.48 11.31 2.75
C THR A 180 20.39 10.79 1.62
N PRO A 181 21.22 11.64 0.98
CA PRO A 181 21.91 11.33 -0.28
C PRO A 181 22.96 10.21 -0.20
N LYS A 182 23.10 9.54 0.94
CA LYS A 182 23.94 8.35 1.12
C LYS A 182 23.13 7.29 1.87
N SER A 183 22.67 6.28 1.13
CA SER A 183 22.39 4.91 1.60
C SER A 183 21.10 4.55 2.34
N ASN A 184 20.24 5.48 2.78
CA ASN A 184 19.09 5.11 3.62
C ASN A 184 17.76 5.22 2.87
N GLN A 185 17.08 4.09 2.67
CA GLN A 185 15.83 4.00 1.91
C GLN A 185 14.61 4.34 2.79
N SER A 186 13.76 5.25 2.32
CA SER A 186 12.47 5.56 2.95
C SER A 186 11.48 4.41 2.74
N LEU A 187 10.44 4.31 3.57
CA LEU A 187 9.44 3.25 3.39
C LEU A 187 8.65 3.39 2.07
N ASP A 188 8.43 4.61 1.59
CA ASP A 188 7.76 4.82 0.30
C ASP A 188 8.63 4.32 -0.87
N ASP A 189 9.93 4.65 -0.84
CA ASP A 189 10.89 4.15 -1.82
C ASP A 189 11.05 2.62 -1.73
N ALA A 190 11.01 2.06 -0.52
CA ALA A 190 11.09 0.61 -0.27
C ALA A 190 9.94 -0.16 -0.90
N LEU A 191 8.73 0.40 -0.86
CA LEU A 191 7.53 -0.23 -1.41
C LEU A 191 7.46 -0.09 -2.94
N LYS A 192 8.02 0.99 -3.52
CA LYS A 192 8.08 1.19 -4.97
C LYS A 192 9.14 0.32 -5.64
N ASN A 193 10.27 0.11 -4.98
CA ASN A 193 11.41 -0.67 -5.50
C ASN A 193 11.41 -2.11 -4.96
N ALA A 194 10.25 -2.66 -4.61
CA ALA A 194 10.16 -3.97 -3.99
C ALA A 194 10.44 -5.10 -5.00
N ASP A 195 11.24 -6.07 -4.59
CA ASP A 195 11.59 -7.23 -5.42
C ASP A 195 10.53 -8.33 -5.27
N PRO A 196 9.95 -8.85 -6.37
CA PRO A 196 9.04 -9.97 -6.29
C PRO A 196 9.78 -11.23 -5.84
N ILE A 197 9.20 -11.97 -4.89
CA ILE A 197 9.67 -13.28 -4.45
C ILE A 197 8.91 -14.34 -5.26
N PRO A 198 9.60 -15.23 -5.98
CA PRO A 198 8.99 -16.34 -6.72
C PRO A 198 8.17 -17.29 -5.85
#